data_AF-A0A350YU37-F1
#
_entry.id   AF-A0A350YU37-F1
#
_cell.length_a   1.000
_cell.length_b   1.000
_cell.length_c   1.000
_cell.angle_alpha   90.00
_cell.angle_beta   90.00
_cell.angle_gamma   90.00
#
_symmetry.space_group_name_H-M   'P 1'
#
loop_
_entity.id
_entity.type
_entity.pdbx_description
1 polymer ?
#
loop_
_entity_poly.entity_id
_entity_poly.type
_entity_poly.pdbx_seq_one_letter_code
_entity_poly.pdbx_strand_id
1 'polypeptide(L)'
;MRQLKITKSITNRESASLDKYLQEIGKEELITVEEEVELAQRIKKGDQAALEKLTRANLRFVVSVAKQYQNQGLSLPDLINEGNMGLIKAAERFDET
;
A
#
# COMPACT_ATOMS: atom_id res chain seq x y z
N MET A 1 -29.24 -37.00 -8.50
CA MET A 1 -28.05 -36.21 -8.12
C MET A 1 -28.48 -34.75 -7.99
N ARG A 2 -28.38 -34.14 -6.80
CA ARG A 2 -28.86 -32.77 -6.58
C ARG A 2 -27.88 -31.78 -7.21
N GLN A 3 -28.41 -30.93 -8.08
CA GLN A 3 -27.65 -29.88 -8.75
C GLN A 3 -27.31 -28.80 -7.73
N LEU A 4 -26.03 -28.70 -7.36
CA LEU A 4 -25.52 -27.59 -6.57
C LEU A 4 -25.58 -26.34 -7.46
N LYS A 5 -26.65 -25.56 -7.33
CA LYS A 5 -26.64 -24.18 -7.81
C LYS A 5 -25.65 -23.45 -6.91
N ILE A 6 -24.46 -23.18 -7.44
CA ILE A 6 -23.51 -22.27 -6.81
C ILE A 6 -24.12 -20.88 -6.96
N THR A 7 -25.06 -20.56 -6.08
CA THR A 7 -25.54 -19.20 -5.89
C THR A 7 -24.32 -18.36 -5.55
N LYS A 8 -24.26 -17.17 -6.13
CA LYS A 8 -23.20 -16.16 -6.01
C LYS A 8 -23.11 -15.62 -4.57
N SER A 9 -22.79 -16.50 -3.63
CA SER A 9 -22.71 -16.27 -2.19
C SER A 9 -21.26 -16.17 -1.72
N ILE A 10 -20.32 -15.89 -2.65
CA ILE A 10 -19.01 -15.32 -2.32
C ILE A 10 -19.22 -13.80 -2.30
N THR A 11 -20.08 -13.33 -1.40
CA THR A 11 -20.45 -11.93 -1.32
C THR A 11 -19.33 -11.20 -0.57
N ASN A 12 -18.57 -10.38 -1.32
CA ASN A 12 -17.97 -9.13 -0.85
C ASN A 12 -16.80 -9.15 0.18
N ARG A 13 -16.16 -10.30 0.45
CA ARG A 13 -15.02 -10.35 1.40
C ARG A 13 -13.80 -9.53 0.96
N GLU A 14 -13.44 -9.58 -0.32
CA GLU A 14 -12.33 -8.79 -0.86
C GLU A 14 -12.58 -7.28 -0.73
N SER A 15 -13.80 -6.83 -1.05
CA SER A 15 -14.18 -5.43 -0.87
C SER A 15 -14.11 -5.03 0.60
N ALA A 16 -14.60 -5.86 1.52
CA ALA A 16 -14.53 -5.57 2.96
C ALA A 16 -13.08 -5.50 3.49
N SER A 17 -12.18 -6.35 3.00
CA SER A 17 -10.76 -6.27 3.36
C SER A 17 -10.06 -5.05 2.76
N LEU A 18 -10.40 -4.68 1.52
CA LEU A 18 -9.87 -3.49 0.86
C LEU A 18 -10.35 -2.23 1.57
N ASP A 19 -11.64 -2.15 1.91
CA ASP A 19 -12.22 -1.01 2.63
C ASP A 19 -11.54 -0.81 3.98
N LYS A 20 -11.29 -1.91 4.71
CA LYS A 20 -10.56 -1.87 5.99
C LYS A 20 -9.13 -1.36 5.79
N TYR A 21 -8.41 -1.87 4.79
CA TYR A 21 -7.06 -1.40 4.46
C TYR A 21 -7.05 0.10 4.14
N LEU A 22 -7.98 0.57 3.31
CA LEU A 22 -8.09 1.99 2.94
C LEU A 22 -8.38 2.88 4.17
N GLN A 23 -9.19 2.39 5.11
CA GLN A 23 -9.44 3.09 6.38
C GLN A 23 -8.21 3.12 7.29
N GLU A 24 -7.41 2.05 7.33
CA GLU A 24 -6.19 1.97 8.14
C GLU A 24 -5.12 2.93 7.62
N ILE A 25 -4.80 2.88 6.33
CA ILE A 25 -3.79 3.79 5.74
C ILE A 25 -4.24 5.26 5.76
N GLY A 26 -5.56 5.50 5.81
CA GLY A 26 -6.12 6.84 5.92
C GLY A 26 -5.89 7.50 7.28
N LYS A 27 -5.52 6.72 8.31
CA LYS A 27 -5.19 7.20 9.66
C LYS A 27 -3.70 7.53 9.82
N GLU A 28 -2.86 7.11 8.88
CA GLU A 28 -1.43 7.42 8.92
C GLU A 28 -1.22 8.93 8.72
N GLU A 29 -0.41 9.52 9.59
CA GLU A 29 -0.09 10.94 9.54
C GLU A 29 0.80 11.25 8.33
N LEU A 30 0.60 12.43 7.76
CA LEU A 30 1.48 12.94 6.71
C LEU A 30 2.78 13.39 7.36
N ILE A 31 3.90 13.01 6.77
CA ILE A 31 5.23 13.46 7.20
C ILE A 31 5.59 14.77 6.50
N THR A 32 6.36 15.62 7.18
CA THR A 32 6.94 16.81 6.55
C THR A 32 8.18 16.44 5.73
N VAL A 33 8.66 17.40 4.93
CA VAL A 33 9.91 17.24 4.14
C VAL A 33 11.10 17.03 5.09
N GLU A 34 11.13 17.76 6.21
CA GLU A 34 12.19 17.63 7.20
C GLU A 34 12.18 16.24 7.87
N GLU A 35 10.98 15.71 8.18
CA GLU A 35 10.84 14.34 8.69
C GLU A 35 11.26 13.31 7.64
N GLU A 36 10.93 13.51 6.37
CA GLU A 36 11.33 12.62 5.27
C GLU A 36 12.86 12.53 5.17
N VAL A 37 13.56 13.67 5.24
CA VAL A 37 15.03 13.73 5.27
C VAL A 37 15.60 12.99 6.49
N GLU A 38 15.03 13.19 7.69
CA GLU A 38 15.48 12.48 8.89
C GLU A 38 15.30 10.95 8.76
N LEU A 39 14.14 10.52 8.27
CA LEU A 39 13.83 9.11 8.07
C LEU A 39 14.77 8.49 7.03
N ALA A 40 15.01 9.17 5.91
CA ALA A 40 15.95 8.73 4.87
C ALA A 40 17.37 8.49 5.43
N GLN A 41 17.89 9.44 6.21
CA GLN A 41 19.20 9.32 6.85
C GLN A 41 19.28 8.14 7.83
N ARG A 42 18.18 7.85 8.53
CA ARG A 42 18.08 6.71 9.46
C ARG A 42 17.97 5.38 8.71
N ILE A 43 17.20 5.33 7.62
CA ILE A 43 17.08 4.16 6.74
C ILE A 43 18.44 3.78 6.17
N LYS A 44 19.26 4.75 5.72
CA LYS A 44 20.64 4.52 5.27
C LYS A 44 21.53 3.87 6.33
N LYS A 45 21.21 4.03 7.61
CA LYS A 45 21.90 3.40 8.75
C LYS A 45 21.29 2.05 9.14
N GLY A 46 20.30 1.55 8.41
CA GLY A 46 19.61 0.28 8.67
C GLY A 46 18.45 0.37 9.67
N ASP A 47 17.90 1.56 9.92
CA ASP A 47 16.75 1.73 10.82
C ASP A 47 15.45 1.24 10.17
N GLN A 48 15.05 0.01 10.53
CA GLN A 48 13.83 -0.61 10.02
C GLN A 48 12.55 0.14 10.44
N ALA A 49 12.54 0.78 11.61
CA ALA A 49 11.38 1.54 12.08
C ALA A 49 11.21 2.83 11.28
N ALA A 50 12.33 3.46 10.88
CA ALA A 50 12.30 4.58 9.96
C ALA A 50 11.78 4.17 8.57
N LEU A 51 12.20 3.01 8.06
CA LEU A 51 11.70 2.46 6.79
C LEU A 51 10.19 2.19 6.85
N GLU A 52 9.71 1.60 7.95
CA GLU A 52 8.29 1.37 8.15
C GLU A 52 7.51 2.68 8.23
N LYS A 53 7.97 3.68 9.00
CA LYS A 53 7.31 4.98 9.11
C LYS A 53 7.23 5.68 7.75
N LEU A 54 8.34 5.74 7.01
CA LEU A 54 8.38 6.37 5.68
C LEU A 54 7.45 5.65 4.69
N THR A 55 7.45 4.32 4.69
CA THR A 55 6.57 3.52 3.82
C THR A 55 5.10 3.74 4.15
N ARG A 56 4.73 3.68 5.45
CA ARG A 56 3.34 3.84 5.91
C ARG A 56 2.75 5.20 5.56
N ALA A 57 3.52 6.26 5.78
CA ALA A 57 3.12 7.63 5.41
C ALA A 57 2.79 7.78 3.91
N ASN A 58 3.40 6.94 3.07
CA ASN A 58 3.26 6.97 1.61
C ASN A 58 2.29 5.92 1.03
N LEU A 59 1.63 5.08 1.84
CA LEU A 59 0.69 4.07 1.32
C LEU A 59 -0.50 4.67 0.55
N ARG A 60 -0.93 5.89 0.93
CA ARG A 60 -2.00 6.63 0.22
C ARG A 60 -1.60 7.00 -1.20
N PHE A 61 -0.32 7.28 -1.43
CA PHE A 61 0.23 7.54 -2.76
C PHE A 61 0.20 6.29 -3.63
N VAL A 62 0.54 5.12 -3.08
CA VAL A 62 0.45 3.85 -3.82
C VAL A 62 -0.98 3.63 -4.32
N VAL A 63 -1.98 3.85 -3.47
CA VAL A 63 -3.39 3.70 -3.87
C VAL A 63 -3.78 4.70 -4.96
N SER A 64 -3.30 5.95 -4.91
CA SER A 64 -3.62 6.96 -5.93
C SER A 64 -3.01 6.61 -7.30
N VAL A 65 -1.82 6.01 -7.31
CA VAL A 65 -1.17 5.50 -8.52
C VAL A 65 -1.87 4.24 -9.02
N ALA A 66 -2.12 3.24 -8.16
CA ALA A 66 -2.74 1.97 -8.53
C ALA A 66 -4.13 2.15 -9.18
N LYS A 67 -4.92 3.14 -8.72
CA LYS A 67 -6.21 3.49 -9.34
C LYS A 67 -6.11 3.86 -10.82
N GLN A 68 -4.98 4.41 -11.26
CA GLN A 68 -4.76 4.80 -12.66
C GLN A 68 -4.52 3.59 -13.58
N TYR A 69 -4.14 2.44 -13.02
CA TYR A 69 -3.86 1.20 -13.75
C TYR A 69 -5.02 0.19 -13.69
N GLN A 70 -6.17 0.58 -13.15
CA GLN A 70 -7.35 -0.30 -13.12
C GLN A 70 -7.82 -0.67 -14.53
N ASN A 71 -8.49 -1.82 -14.63
CA ASN A 71 -9.05 -2.38 -15.88
C ASN A 71 -8.01 -2.84 -16.91
N GLN A 72 -6.76 -3.02 -16.51
CA GLN A 72 -5.67 -3.53 -17.37
C GLN A 72 -5.33 -5.01 -17.12
N GLY A 73 -6.26 -5.78 -16.55
CA GLY A 73 -6.12 -7.22 -16.33
C GLY A 73 -5.73 -7.66 -14.92
N LEU A 74 -5.44 -6.72 -14.01
CA LEU A 74 -5.23 -6.98 -12.58
C LEU A 74 -6.33 -6.34 -11.73
N SER A 75 -6.60 -6.96 -10.57
CA SER A 75 -7.51 -6.39 -9.58
C SER A 75 -6.84 -5.19 -8.87
N LEU A 76 -7.64 -4.28 -8.31
CA LEU A 76 -7.10 -3.15 -7.55
C LEU A 76 -6.26 -3.60 -6.33
N PRO A 77 -6.67 -4.60 -5.52
CA PRO A 77 -5.82 -5.15 -4.47
C PRO A 77 -4.46 -5.65 -4.98
N ASP A 78 -4.40 -6.32 -6.12
CA ASP A 78 -3.14 -6.81 -6.69
C ASP A 78 -2.23 -5.66 -7.10
N LEU A 79 -2.78 -4.64 -7.78
CA LEU A 79 -2.04 -3.44 -8.16
C LEU A 79 -1.48 -2.69 -6.94
N ILE A 80 -2.27 -2.61 -5.86
CA ILE A 80 -1.82 -2.01 -4.59
C ILE A 80 -0.69 -2.83 -3.97
N ASN A 81 -0.79 -4.15 -3.93
CA ASN A 81 0.26 -5.01 -3.38
C ASN A 81 1.58 -4.88 -4.14
N GLU A 82 1.54 -4.91 -5.47
CA GLU A 82 2.73 -4.68 -6.31
C GLU A 82 3.31 -3.28 -6.09
N GLY A 83 2.44 -2.26 -6.02
CA GLY A 83 2.85 -0.89 -5.73
C GLY A 83 3.50 -0.73 -4.35
N ASN A 84 2.98 -1.40 -3.33
CA ASN A 84 3.55 -1.40 -1.98
C ASN A 84 4.94 -2.06 -1.95
N MET A 85 5.11 -3.17 -2.67
CA MET A 85 6.42 -3.81 -2.82
C MET A 85 7.42 -2.91 -3.55
N GLY A 86 6.96 -2.16 -4.55
CA GLY A 86 7.75 -1.13 -5.23
C GLY A 86 8.15 0.01 -4.30
N LEU A 87 7.21 0.49 -3.47
CA LEU A 87 7.44 1.55 -2.50
C LEU A 87 8.50 1.17 -1.46
N ILE A 88 8.42 -0.03 -0.88
CA ILE A 88 9.42 -0.50 0.10
C ILE A 88 10.82 -0.51 -0.51
N LYS A 89 10.96 -1.08 -1.72
CA LYS A 89 12.24 -1.11 -2.44
C LYS A 89 12.77 0.28 -2.80
N ALA A 90 11.87 1.21 -3.11
CA ALA A 90 12.22 2.60 -3.38
C ALA A 90 12.69 3.31 -2.10
N ALA A 91 11.98 3.12 -0.99
CA ALA A 91 12.32 3.69 0.31
C ALA A 91 13.67 3.19 0.84
N GLU A 92 14.01 1.91 0.63
CA GLU A 92 15.34 1.35 0.97
C GLU A 92 16.50 2.02 0.22
N ARG A 93 16.23 2.61 -0.94
CA ARG A 93 17.24 3.20 -1.84
C ARG A 93 17.09 4.71 -1.98
N PHE A 94 16.21 5.31 -1.21
CA PHE A 94 15.91 6.73 -1.31
C PHE A 94 17.13 7.55 -0.92
N ASP A 95 17.38 8.60 -1.70
CA ASP A 95 18.48 9.54 -1.47
C ASP A 95 17.91 10.93 -1.26
N GLU A 96 18.11 11.46 -0.05
CA GLU A 96 17.62 12.76 0.40
C GLU A 96 18.48 13.96 -0.03
N THR A 97 19.45 13.75 -0.94
CA THR A 97 20.44 14.76 -1.36
C THR A 97 19.94 15.79 -2.37
#